data_AF-A0A527VRU4-F1
#
_entry.id   AF-A0A527VRU4-F1
#
_cell.length_a   1.000
_cell.length_b   1.000
_cell.length_c   1.000
_cell.angle_alpha   90.00
_cell.angle_beta   90.00
_cell.angle_gamma   90.00
#
_symmetry.space_group_name_H-M   'P 1'
#
loop_
_entity.id
_entity.type
_entity.pdbx_description
1 polymer ?
#
loop_
_entity_poly.entity_id
_entity_poly.type
_entity_poly.pdbx_seq_one_letter_code
_entity_poly.pdbx_strand_id
1 'polypeptide(L)'
;MADMNLGMTERLKPIHQRVAAMVRDEIAPLGEEFLAEIGKEGDRWAYTGRQTEILEGLKKTARERGLWNFWLTDSKRGYGLSTVEYAYLAEEMGKAHLGAEAFN
;
A
#
# COMPACT_ATOMS: atom_id res chain seq x y z
N MET A 1 -5.60 -4.48 35.25
CA MET A 1 -6.17 -4.31 33.90
C MET A 1 -5.02 -4.42 32.92
N ALA A 2 -5.18 -5.14 31.80
CA ALA A 2 -4.17 -5.12 30.75
C ALA A 2 -4.08 -3.69 30.20
N ASP A 3 -2.88 -3.14 30.14
CA ASP A 3 -2.64 -1.81 29.58
C ASP A 3 -2.91 -1.85 28.07
N MET A 4 -3.85 -1.06 27.58
CA MET A 4 -4.24 -1.01 26.16
C MET A 4 -3.43 0.08 25.47
N ASN A 5 -2.30 -0.31 24.89
CA ASN A 5 -1.47 0.60 24.10
C ASN A 5 -1.95 0.65 22.64
N LEU A 6 -2.53 1.79 22.25
CA LEU A 6 -3.01 2.06 20.89
C LEU A 6 -1.99 2.80 20.01
N GLY A 7 -0.82 3.15 20.55
CA GLY A 7 0.21 3.88 19.81
C GLY A 7 1.03 2.99 18.87
N MET A 8 1.73 3.63 17.93
CA MET A 8 2.72 2.94 17.10
C MET A 8 3.83 2.31 17.95
N THR A 9 4.07 1.03 17.75
CA THR A 9 5.19 0.31 18.39
C THR A 9 6.53 0.75 17.77
N GLU A 10 7.64 0.58 18.50
CA GLU A 10 8.97 0.87 17.96
C GLU A 10 9.30 0.04 16.72
N ARG A 11 8.78 -1.19 16.63
CA ARG A 11 8.97 -2.04 15.44
C ARG A 11 8.16 -1.56 14.22
N LEU A 12 7.03 -0.91 14.44
CA LEU A 12 6.16 -0.43 13.36
C LEU A 12 6.66 0.87 12.75
N LYS A 13 7.17 1.80 13.56
CA LYS A 13 7.65 3.13 13.11
C LYS A 13 8.50 3.09 11.83
N PRO A 14 9.55 2.25 11.70
CA PRO A 14 10.34 2.20 10.46
C PRO A 14 9.55 1.64 9.26
N ILE A 15 8.62 0.70 9.48
CA ILE A 15 7.77 0.17 8.41
C ILE A 15 6.80 1.25 7.94
N HIS A 16 6.13 1.92 8.89
CA HIS A 16 5.22 3.02 8.63
C HIS A 16 5.88 4.14 7.82
N GLN A 17 7.08 4.58 8.22
CA GLN A 17 7.81 5.62 7.48
C GLN A 17 8.09 5.22 6.02
N ARG A 18 8.43 3.96 5.77
CA ARG A 18 8.69 3.44 4.41
C ARG A 18 7.42 3.35 3.58
N VAL A 19 6.30 2.93 4.18
CA VAL A 19 4.98 2.92 3.53
C VAL A 19 4.55 4.35 3.21
N ALA A 20 4.59 5.27 4.18
CA ALA A 20 4.22 6.66 3.99
C ALA A 20 5.06 7.35 2.90
N ALA A 21 6.37 7.08 2.85
CA ALA A 21 7.25 7.61 1.81
C ALA A 21 6.88 7.07 0.43
N MET A 22 6.72 5.76 0.27
CA MET A 22 6.34 5.16 -1.01
C MET A 22 4.94 5.63 -1.48
N VAL A 23 4.00 5.80 -0.55
CA VAL A 23 2.68 6.37 -0.86
C VAL A 23 2.80 7.79 -1.40
N ARG A 24 3.53 8.67 -0.69
CA ARG A 24 3.66 10.08 -1.05
C ARG A 24 4.47 10.30 -2.32
N ASP A 25 5.61 9.63 -2.43
CA ASP A 25 6.64 9.95 -3.44
C ASP A 25 6.46 9.18 -4.74
N GLU A 26 5.77 8.02 -4.71
CA GLU A 26 5.67 7.12 -5.88
C GLU A 26 4.22 6.77 -6.22
N ILE A 27 3.42 6.29 -5.26
CA ILE A 27 2.06 5.80 -5.54
C ILE A 27 1.09 6.94 -5.85
N ALA A 28 1.10 8.04 -5.08
CA ALA A 28 0.17 9.14 -5.30
C ALA A 28 0.38 9.82 -6.67
N PRO A 29 1.61 10.20 -7.09
CA PRO A 29 1.84 10.79 -8.41
C PRO A 29 1.44 9.85 -9.55
N LEU A 30 1.82 8.56 -9.47
CA LEU A 30 1.44 7.58 -10.50
C LEU A 30 -0.05 7.24 -10.47
N GLY A 31 -0.72 7.41 -9.34
CA GLY A 31 -2.17 7.25 -9.20
C GLY A 31 -2.95 8.30 -10.00
N GLU A 32 -2.47 9.54 -10.04
CA GLU A 32 -3.07 10.59 -10.89
C GLU A 32 -2.96 10.22 -12.38
N GLU A 33 -1.79 9.75 -12.80
CA GLU A 33 -1.57 9.28 -14.17
C GLU A 33 -2.45 8.07 -14.50
N PHE A 34 -2.51 7.07 -13.60
CA PHE A 34 -3.34 5.88 -13.75
C PHE A 34 -4.83 6.23 -13.92
N LEU A 35 -5.34 7.18 -13.13
CA LEU A 35 -6.73 7.62 -13.22
C LEU A 35 -6.99 8.37 -14.53
N ALA A 36 -6.02 9.14 -15.02
CA ALA A 36 -6.13 9.84 -16.30
C ALA A 36 -6.20 8.89 -17.51
N GLU A 37 -5.77 7.64 -17.37
CA GLU A 37 -5.84 6.62 -18.43
C GLU A 37 -7.21 5.98 -18.62
N ILE A 38 -8.13 6.13 -17.65
CA ILE A 38 -9.43 5.44 -17.67
C ILE A 38 -10.21 5.75 -18.96
N GLY A 39 -10.54 4.70 -19.71
CA GLY A 39 -11.35 4.78 -20.92
C GLY A 39 -10.61 5.28 -22.17
N LYS A 40 -9.30 5.56 -22.11
CA LYS A 40 -8.53 5.99 -23.29
C LYS A 40 -8.46 4.93 -24.40
N GLU A 41 -8.49 3.65 -24.04
CA GLU A 41 -8.53 2.53 -24.99
C GLU A 41 -9.96 2.09 -25.38
N GLY A 42 -10.99 2.86 -25.01
CA GLY A 42 -12.38 2.65 -25.44
C GLY A 42 -13.24 1.78 -24.50
N ASP A 43 -12.65 1.12 -23.52
CA ASP A 43 -13.36 0.47 -22.41
C ASP A 43 -12.89 1.04 -21.06
N ARG A 44 -13.82 1.63 -20.30
CA ARG A 44 -13.53 2.21 -18.98
C ARG A 44 -13.39 1.17 -17.87
N TRP A 45 -13.78 -0.08 -18.14
CA TRP A 45 -13.75 -1.18 -17.18
C TRP A 45 -12.53 -2.10 -17.37
N ALA A 46 -11.82 -1.94 -18.49
CA ALA A 46 -10.54 -2.60 -18.74
C ALA A 46 -9.40 -1.65 -18.39
N TYR A 47 -8.31 -2.20 -17.86
CA TYR A 47 -7.07 -1.45 -17.73
C TYR A 47 -6.41 -1.26 -19.09
N THR A 48 -5.96 -0.03 -19.36
CA THR A 48 -5.07 0.24 -20.47
C THR A 48 -3.72 -0.44 -20.27
N GLY A 49 -2.91 -0.50 -21.33
CA GLY A 49 -1.52 -0.98 -21.22
C GLY A 49 -0.72 -0.17 -20.19
N ARG A 50 -0.94 1.15 -20.13
CA ARG A 50 -0.26 2.04 -19.18
C ARG A 50 -0.73 1.84 -17.74
N GLN A 51 -2.04 1.64 -17.51
CA GLN A 51 -2.56 1.30 -16.18
C GLN A 51 -1.93 0.02 -15.65
N THR A 52 -1.82 -1.01 -16.50
CA THR A 52 -1.17 -2.28 -16.16
C THR A 52 0.30 -2.09 -15.81
N GLU A 53 1.04 -1.31 -16.60
CA GLU A 53 2.46 -1.02 -16.35
C GLU A 53 2.68 -0.33 -14.99
N ILE A 54 1.89 0.71 -14.70
CA ILE A 54 1.97 1.47 -13.45
C ILE A 54 1.72 0.55 -12.25
N LEU A 55 0.60 -0.17 -12.27
CA LEU A 55 0.16 -0.98 -11.13
C LEU A 55 1.13 -2.15 -10.85
N GLU A 56 1.53 -2.89 -11.88
CA GLU A 56 2.46 -4.01 -11.71
C GLU A 56 3.88 -3.53 -11.37
N GLY A 57 4.30 -2.36 -11.88
CA GLY A 57 5.55 -1.71 -11.49
C GLY A 57 5.59 -1.32 -10.01
N LEU A 58 4.50 -0.73 -9.50
CA LEU A 58 4.34 -0.40 -8.09
C LEU A 58 4.36 -1.65 -7.20
N LYS A 59 3.60 -2.69 -7.58
CA LYS A 59 3.58 -3.98 -6.85
C LYS A 59 4.95 -4.64 -6.81
N LYS A 60 5.67 -4.66 -7.94
CA LYS A 60 7.03 -5.19 -8.02
C LYS A 60 7.97 -4.46 -7.05
N THR A 61 7.93 -3.12 -7.08
CA THR A 61 8.74 -2.26 -6.21
C THR A 61 8.44 -2.50 -4.73
N ALA A 62 7.16 -2.62 -4.37
CA ALA A 62 6.72 -2.93 -3.01
C ALA A 62 7.27 -4.29 -2.53
N ARG A 63 7.15 -5.35 -3.35
CA ARG A 63 7.69 -6.70 -3.07
C ARG A 63 9.20 -6.69 -2.89
N GLU A 64 9.95 -6.02 -3.78
CA GLU A 64 11.42 -5.92 -3.69
C GLU A 64 11.88 -5.22 -2.41
N ARG A 65 11.11 -4.23 -1.94
CA ARG A 65 11.34 -3.55 -0.67
C ARG A 65 10.81 -4.34 0.54
N GLY A 66 10.18 -5.49 0.31
CA GLY A 66 9.51 -6.28 1.34
C GLY A 66 8.24 -5.65 1.90
N LEU A 67 7.72 -4.56 1.33
CA LEU A 67 6.50 -3.91 1.79
C LEU A 67 5.28 -4.64 1.21
N TRP A 68 4.95 -5.83 1.72
CA TRP A 68 3.96 -6.70 1.06
C TRP A 68 3.08 -7.47 2.04
N ASN A 69 1.78 -7.61 1.72
CA ASN A 69 0.81 -8.41 2.46
C ASN A 69 0.71 -8.06 3.96
N PHE A 70 0.60 -6.77 4.29
CA PHE A 70 0.48 -6.31 5.68
C PHE A 70 -0.85 -6.71 6.36
N TRP A 71 -1.90 -6.96 5.58
CA TRP A 71 -3.23 -7.31 6.10
C TRP A 71 -3.28 -8.68 6.79
N LEU A 72 -2.26 -9.52 6.58
CA LEU A 72 -2.19 -10.85 7.18
C LEU A 72 -1.71 -10.77 8.64
N THR A 73 -2.53 -10.13 9.48
CA THR A 73 -2.29 -9.96 10.93
C THR A 73 -2.21 -11.31 11.63
N ASP A 74 -1.42 -11.39 12.70
CA ASP A 74 -1.21 -12.61 13.52
C ASP A 74 -0.75 -13.86 12.73
N SER A 75 -0.18 -13.67 11.54
CA SER A 75 0.30 -14.76 10.70
C SER A 75 1.82 -14.80 10.57
N LYS A 76 2.39 -16.01 10.68
CA LYS A 76 3.80 -16.28 10.35
C LYS A 76 4.12 -16.20 8.86
N ARG A 77 3.10 -16.14 7.99
CA ARG A 77 3.24 -15.99 6.54
C ARG A 77 3.27 -14.52 6.09
N GLY A 78 3.05 -13.59 7.03
CA GLY A 78 3.13 -12.15 6.83
C GLY A 78 4.04 -11.51 7.88
N TYR A 79 3.83 -10.23 8.15
CA TYR A 79 4.61 -9.48 9.14
C TYR A 79 4.25 -9.78 10.60
N GLY A 80 3.21 -10.58 10.85
CA GLY A 80 2.71 -10.84 12.20
C GLY A 80 2.35 -9.55 12.94
N LEU A 81 1.83 -8.55 12.21
CA LEU A 81 1.34 -7.30 12.78
C LEU A 81 0.10 -7.57 13.63
N SER A 82 -0.06 -6.80 14.69
CA SER A 82 -1.36 -6.70 15.35
C SER A 82 -2.34 -5.90 14.47
N THR A 83 -3.63 -5.99 14.77
CA THR A 83 -4.65 -5.18 14.10
C THR A 83 -4.39 -3.67 14.25
N VAL A 84 -3.93 -3.22 15.43
CA VAL A 84 -3.59 -1.81 15.67
C VAL A 84 -2.41 -1.37 14.81
N GLU A 85 -1.36 -2.21 14.71
CA GLU A 85 -0.21 -1.88 13.89
C GLU A 85 -0.55 -1.83 12.40
N TYR A 86 -1.40 -2.75 11.93
CA TYR A 86 -1.90 -2.72 10.56
C TYR A 86 -2.75 -1.47 10.28
N ALA A 87 -3.57 -1.02 11.23
CA ALA A 87 -4.43 0.15 11.05
C ALA A 87 -3.65 1.41 10.66
N TYR A 88 -2.49 1.65 11.29
CA TYR A 88 -1.60 2.75 10.92
C TYR A 88 -1.06 2.64 9.48
N LEU A 89 -0.74 1.42 9.02
CA LEU A 89 -0.31 1.22 7.64
C LEU A 89 -1.48 1.41 6.66
N ALA A 90 -2.66 0.92 7.01
CA ALA A 90 -3.87 1.08 6.20
C ALA A 90 -4.27 2.56 6.07
N GLU A 91 -4.09 3.36 7.12
CA GLU A 91 -4.30 4.82 7.06
C GLU A 91 -3.39 5.47 6.02
N GLU A 92 -2.08 5.14 6.02
CA GLU A 92 -1.16 5.65 5.01
C GLU A 92 -1.55 5.19 3.59
N MET A 93 -1.88 3.92 3.42
CA MET A 93 -2.33 3.37 2.12
C MET A 93 -3.59 4.05 1.60
N GLY A 94 -4.52 4.42 2.49
CA GLY A 94 -5.77 5.09 2.13
C GLY A 94 -5.59 6.51 1.57
N LYS A 95 -4.40 7.10 1.69
CA LYS A 95 -4.10 8.44 1.17
C LYS A 95 -3.89 8.47 -0.35
N ALA A 96 -3.76 7.32 -1.01
CA ALA A 96 -3.59 7.22 -2.46
C ALA A 96 -4.52 6.16 -3.07
N HIS A 97 -5.03 6.42 -4.28
CA HIS A 97 -6.00 5.56 -4.95
C HIS A 97 -5.50 4.12 -5.12
N LEU A 98 -4.23 3.96 -5.48
CA LEU A 98 -3.60 2.66 -5.70
C LEU A 98 -2.89 2.11 -4.44
N GLY A 99 -2.97 2.80 -3.29
CA GLY A 99 -2.17 2.48 -2.11
C GLY A 99 -2.40 1.06 -1.61
N ALA A 100 -3.67 0.68 -1.38
CA ALA A 100 -3.99 -0.67 -0.92
C ALA A 100 -3.58 -1.74 -1.93
N GLU A 101 -3.77 -1.52 -3.22
CA GLU A 101 -3.45 -2.54 -4.24
C GLU A 101 -1.95 -2.65 -4.50
N ALA A 102 -1.20 -1.56 -4.38
CA ALA A 102 0.25 -1.54 -4.61
C ALA A 102 1.03 -2.39 -3.58
N PHE A 103 0.47 -2.65 -2.39
CA PHE A 103 1.11 -3.47 -1.36
C PHE A 103 0.56 -4.92 -1.27
N ASN A 104 -0.30 -5.35 -2.22
CA ASN A 104 -1.03 -6.63 -2.17
C ASN A 104 -1.11 -7.40 -3.50
#